data_AF-A0A8T7J921-F1
#
_entry.id   AF-A0A8T7J921-F1
#
_cell.length_a   1.000
_cell.length_b   1.000
_cell.length_c   1.000
_cell.angle_alpha   90.00
_cell.angle_beta   90.00
_cell.angle_gamma   90.00
#
_symmetry.space_group_name_H-M   'P 1'
#
loop_
_entity.id
_entity.type
_entity.pdbx_description
1 polymer ?
#
loop_
_entity_poly.entity_id
_entity_poly.type
_entity_poly.pdbx_seq_one_letter_code
_entity_poly.pdbx_strand_id
1 'polypeptide(L)'
;MRPLYNKHQDDIMTGHFSKTMMEDWANDDKNLLGWRAETAETAFEKQAAGDMEISEQEYFDNGILMVAMVKAGVELAFETMTAAGIIAESAYYESLHETPLIANTIARKKLYEMNATISDTAEYGCYLYNHACLPLLGDFMKGIKTDVIGRGLDLADNAVDNARLIEVNREIRRHPVEAIGAELRGYMADMKRIV
;
A
#
# COMPACT_ATOMS: atom_id res chain seq x y z
N MET A 1 -8.28 -9.59 -0.49
CA MET A 1 -8.25 -8.66 0.66
C MET A 1 -9.54 -7.84 0.85
N ARG A 2 -10.45 -7.74 -0.13
CA ARG A 2 -11.67 -6.90 -0.04
C ARG A 2 -12.48 -7.00 1.28
N PRO A 3 -12.78 -8.19 1.83
CA PRO A 3 -13.50 -8.26 3.10
C PRO A 3 -12.77 -7.57 4.27
N LEU A 4 -11.43 -7.60 4.27
CA LEU A 4 -10.63 -6.93 5.29
C LEU A 4 -10.69 -5.41 5.14
N TYR A 5 -10.57 -4.89 3.91
CA TYR A 5 -10.74 -3.45 3.65
C TYR A 5 -12.12 -2.95 4.08
N ASN A 6 -13.19 -3.66 3.70
CA ASN A 6 -14.54 -3.33 4.11
C ASN A 6 -14.67 -3.31 5.63
N LYS A 7 -14.15 -4.33 6.32
CA LYS A 7 -14.16 -4.38 7.79
C LYS A 7 -13.47 -3.15 8.40
N HIS A 8 -12.30 -2.77 7.89
CA HIS A 8 -11.59 -1.59 8.39
C HIS A 8 -12.41 -0.31 8.18
N GLN A 9 -13.01 -0.12 7.01
CA GLN A 9 -13.87 1.03 6.76
C GLN A 9 -15.11 1.02 7.67
N ASP A 10 -15.75 -0.14 7.87
CA ASP A 10 -16.90 -0.29 8.76
C ASP A 10 -16.53 0.06 10.21
N ASP A 11 -15.38 -0.41 10.70
CA ASP A 11 -14.89 -0.10 12.04
C ASP A 11 -14.58 1.40 12.21
N ILE A 12 -14.08 2.06 11.16
CA ILE A 12 -13.86 3.51 11.13
C ILE A 12 -15.21 4.24 11.19
N MET A 13 -16.16 3.88 10.31
CA MET A 13 -17.46 4.55 10.19
C MET A 13 -18.35 4.37 11.43
N THR A 14 -18.25 3.22 12.10
CA THR A 14 -18.98 2.93 13.33
C THR A 14 -18.32 3.51 14.59
N GLY A 15 -17.09 4.04 14.47
CA GLY A 15 -16.30 4.52 15.61
C GLY A 15 -15.68 3.40 16.46
N HIS A 16 -15.78 2.14 16.04
CA HIS A 16 -15.14 1.02 16.73
C HIS A 16 -13.61 1.15 16.71
N PHE A 17 -13.04 1.56 15.58
CA PHE A 17 -11.61 1.81 15.43
C PHE A 17 -11.10 2.85 16.45
N SER A 18 -11.71 4.03 16.47
CA SER A 18 -11.27 5.12 17.37
C SER A 18 -11.50 4.77 18.83
N LYS A 19 -12.62 4.11 19.17
CA LYS A 19 -12.89 3.66 20.53
C LYS A 19 -11.80 2.71 21.05
N THR A 20 -11.47 1.67 20.29
CA THR A 20 -10.50 0.65 20.73
C THR A 20 -9.09 1.20 20.82
N MET A 21 -8.71 2.13 19.94
CA MET A 21 -7.45 2.86 20.03
C MET A 21 -7.39 3.74 21.29
N MET A 22 -8.45 4.51 21.58
CA MET A 22 -8.50 5.36 22.77
C MET A 22 -8.50 4.54 24.08
N GLU A 23 -9.04 3.32 24.06
CA GLU A 23 -8.93 2.39 25.17
C GLU A 23 -7.48 1.94 25.40
N ASP A 24 -6.67 1.77 24.34
CA ASP A 24 -5.24 1.48 24.47
C ASP A 24 -4.46 2.70 24.98
N TRP A 25 -4.78 3.90 24.51
CA TRP A 25 -4.19 5.15 25.01
C TRP A 25 -4.45 5.35 26.51
N ALA A 26 -5.67 5.05 26.98
CA ALA A 26 -6.00 5.09 28.39
C ALA A 26 -5.29 4.00 29.22
N ASN A 27 -4.67 3.03 28.55
CA ASN A 27 -3.90 1.93 29.12
C ASN A 27 -2.40 2.05 28.78
N ASP A 28 -1.91 3.29 28.76
CA ASP A 28 -0.49 3.64 28.56
C ASP A 28 0.10 3.07 27.25
N ASP A 29 -0.68 3.09 26.17
CA ASP A 29 -0.27 2.67 24.81
C ASP A 29 0.29 1.24 24.76
N LYS A 30 -0.22 0.36 25.63
CA LYS A 30 0.33 -0.98 25.82
C LYS A 30 0.40 -1.79 24.52
N ASN A 31 -0.66 -1.77 23.70
CA ASN A 31 -0.69 -2.50 22.45
C ASN A 31 0.21 -1.82 21.42
N LEU A 32 0.08 -0.49 21.25
CA LEU A 32 0.90 0.28 20.32
C LEU A 32 2.40 0.04 20.54
N LEU A 33 2.86 0.21 21.78
CA LEU A 33 4.27 0.03 22.15
C LEU A 33 4.72 -1.42 22.03
N GLY A 34 3.85 -2.38 22.38
CA GLY A 34 4.12 -3.81 22.20
C GLY A 34 4.35 -4.17 20.73
N TRP A 35 3.43 -3.77 19.85
CA TRP A 35 3.52 -4.02 18.42
C TRP A 35 4.69 -3.30 17.76
N ARG A 36 5.03 -2.09 18.21
CA ARG A 36 6.23 -1.37 17.79
C ARG A 36 7.50 -2.14 18.14
N ALA A 37 7.58 -2.69 19.36
CA ALA A 37 8.71 -3.52 19.77
C ALA A 37 8.79 -4.82 18.95
N GLU A 38 7.67 -5.51 18.73
CA GLU A 38 7.61 -6.72 17.90
C GLU A 38 8.06 -6.45 16.45
N THR A 39 7.66 -5.30 15.89
CA THR A 39 8.05 -4.87 14.53
C THR A 39 9.56 -4.65 14.42
N ALA A 40 10.17 -4.04 15.44
CA ALA A 40 11.62 -3.84 15.51
C ALA A 40 12.41 -5.17 15.56
N GLU A 41 11.76 -6.25 16.00
CA GLU A 41 12.35 -7.58 16.09
C GLU A 41 12.23 -8.40 14.80
N THR A 42 11.50 -7.91 13.80
CA THR A 42 11.31 -8.64 12.53
C THR A 42 12.60 -8.79 11.74
N ALA A 43 12.69 -9.87 10.95
CA ALA A 43 13.86 -10.13 10.11
C ALA A 43 14.11 -8.99 9.10
N PHE A 44 13.05 -8.44 8.50
CA PHE A 44 13.16 -7.30 7.58
C PHE A 44 13.80 -6.08 8.25
N GLU A 45 13.36 -5.74 9.46
CA GLU A 45 13.86 -4.57 10.17
C GLU A 45 15.33 -4.75 10.58
N LYS A 46 15.72 -5.96 10.98
CA LYS A 46 17.10 -6.30 11.38
C LYS A 46 18.06 -6.59 10.22
N GLN A 47 17.55 -6.85 9.02
CA GLN A 47 18.39 -7.20 7.87
C GLN A 47 19.37 -6.08 7.54
N ALA A 48 20.67 -6.35 7.48
CA ALA A 48 21.64 -5.35 7.04
C ALA A 48 21.36 -4.98 5.57
N ALA A 49 21.51 -3.68 5.24
CA ALA A 49 21.47 -3.24 3.86
C ALA A 49 22.60 -3.92 3.08
N GLY A 50 22.28 -4.42 1.88
CA GLY A 50 23.29 -4.92 0.97
C GLY A 50 24.05 -3.79 0.28
N ASP A 51 25.20 -4.13 -0.29
CA ASP A 51 26.08 -3.23 -1.03
C ASP A 51 25.91 -3.34 -2.56
N MET A 52 24.98 -4.18 -3.03
CA MET A 52 24.69 -4.33 -4.45
C MET A 52 24.01 -3.09 -5.01
N GLU A 53 24.47 -2.65 -6.17
CA GLU A 53 23.71 -1.71 -6.97
C GLU A 53 22.52 -2.45 -7.60
N ILE A 54 21.33 -1.87 -7.44
CA ILE A 54 20.10 -2.34 -8.05
C ILE A 54 19.64 -1.22 -8.97
N SER A 55 19.56 -1.52 -10.26
CA SER A 55 19.07 -0.57 -11.26
C SER A 55 17.57 -0.31 -11.10
N GLU A 56 17.08 0.82 -11.61
CA GLU A 56 15.65 1.15 -11.57
C GLU A 56 14.79 0.03 -12.16
N GLN A 57 15.19 -0.52 -13.31
CA GLN A 57 14.45 -1.58 -13.99
C GLN A 57 14.41 -2.87 -13.17
N GLU A 58 15.49 -3.22 -12.48
CA GLU A 58 15.53 -4.41 -11.62
C GLU A 58 14.54 -4.34 -10.45
N TYR A 59 14.22 -3.15 -9.92
CA TYR A 59 13.15 -3.02 -8.92
C TYR A 59 11.77 -3.43 -9.48
N PHE A 60 11.49 -3.11 -10.75
CA PHE A 60 10.22 -3.49 -11.39
C PHE A 60 10.21 -4.96 -11.79
N ASP A 61 11.29 -5.43 -12.42
CA ASP A 61 11.40 -6.80 -12.93
C ASP A 61 11.42 -7.82 -11.79
N ASN A 62 12.17 -7.54 -10.73
CA ASN A 62 12.22 -8.41 -9.55
C ASN A 62 11.04 -8.16 -8.59
N GLY A 63 10.28 -7.08 -8.77
CA GLY A 63 9.24 -6.62 -7.85
C GLY A 63 7.80 -6.74 -8.37
N ILE A 64 7.53 -7.64 -9.32
CA ILE A 64 6.20 -7.76 -9.97
C ILE A 64 5.07 -7.90 -8.94
N LEU A 65 5.26 -8.72 -7.90
CA LEU A 65 4.30 -8.86 -6.82
C LEU A 65 4.12 -7.57 -6.01
N MET A 66 5.18 -6.80 -5.79
CA MET A 66 5.10 -5.51 -5.08
C MET A 66 4.25 -4.51 -5.89
N VAL A 67 4.46 -4.43 -7.21
CA VAL A 67 3.64 -3.60 -8.11
C VAL A 67 2.17 -4.01 -8.03
N ALA A 68 1.89 -5.33 -8.06
CA ALA A 68 0.53 -5.85 -7.94
C ALA A 68 -0.11 -5.53 -6.58
N MET A 69 0.65 -5.61 -5.48
CA MET A 69 0.17 -5.26 -4.13
C MET A 69 -0.15 -3.78 -4.00
N VAL A 70 0.69 -2.88 -4.56
CA VAL A 70 0.40 -1.44 -4.59
C VAL A 70 -0.89 -1.16 -5.36
N LYS A 71 -1.01 -1.70 -6.59
CA LYS A 71 -2.21 -1.55 -7.40
C LYS A 71 -3.46 -2.02 -6.66
N ALA A 72 -3.46 -3.26 -6.18
CA ALA A 72 -4.61 -3.85 -5.52
C ALA A 72 -4.97 -3.12 -4.22
N GLY A 73 -3.97 -2.70 -3.44
CA GLY A 73 -4.20 -1.98 -2.18
C GLY A 73 -4.82 -0.61 -2.39
N VAL A 74 -4.31 0.15 -3.36
CA VAL A 74 -4.86 1.47 -3.73
C VAL A 74 -6.29 1.34 -4.27
N GLU A 75 -6.53 0.43 -5.21
CA GLU A 75 -7.85 0.24 -5.80
C GLU A 75 -8.86 -0.20 -4.73
N LEU A 76 -8.50 -1.16 -3.87
CA LEU A 76 -9.38 -1.60 -2.78
C LEU A 76 -9.66 -0.48 -1.78
N ALA A 77 -8.68 0.33 -1.39
CA ALA A 77 -8.89 1.47 -0.50
C ALA A 77 -9.87 2.48 -1.14
N PHE A 78 -9.60 2.87 -2.38
CA PHE A 78 -10.42 3.83 -3.13
C PHE A 78 -11.88 3.35 -3.28
N GLU A 79 -12.06 2.11 -3.74
CA GLU A 79 -13.38 1.52 -3.94
C GLU A 79 -14.16 1.39 -2.62
N THR A 80 -13.45 1.04 -1.53
CA THR A 80 -14.08 0.88 -0.21
C THR A 80 -14.52 2.23 0.35
N MET A 81 -13.67 3.25 0.26
CA MET A 81 -13.99 4.61 0.69
C MET A 81 -15.18 5.17 -0.11
N THR A 82 -15.14 5.04 -1.44
CA THR A 82 -16.22 5.55 -2.31
C THR A 82 -17.54 4.81 -2.11
N ALA A 83 -17.51 3.50 -1.87
CA ALA A 83 -18.68 2.72 -1.50
C ALA A 83 -19.30 3.15 -0.15
N ALA A 84 -18.49 3.67 0.77
CA ALA A 84 -18.95 4.24 2.04
C ALA A 84 -19.46 5.69 1.93
N GLY A 85 -19.47 6.27 0.72
CA GLY A 85 -19.98 7.62 0.45
C GLY A 85 -18.93 8.73 0.48
N ILE A 86 -17.64 8.39 0.61
CA ILE A 86 -16.54 9.36 0.46
C ILE A 86 -16.42 9.74 -1.02
N ILE A 87 -16.26 11.02 -1.32
CA ILE A 87 -16.12 11.49 -2.69
C ILE A 87 -14.80 10.99 -3.32
N ALA A 88 -14.81 10.81 -4.64
CA ALA A 88 -13.68 10.22 -5.37
C ALA A 88 -12.39 11.02 -5.20
N GLU A 89 -12.47 12.34 -5.15
CA GLU A 89 -11.33 13.24 -4.98
C GLU A 89 -10.65 13.00 -3.62
N SER A 90 -11.44 12.96 -2.54
CA SER A 90 -10.93 12.64 -1.21
C SER A 90 -10.34 11.24 -1.17
N ALA A 91 -11.04 10.24 -1.71
CA ALA A 91 -10.54 8.88 -1.74
C ALA A 91 -9.21 8.76 -2.52
N TYR A 92 -9.02 9.54 -3.59
CA TYR A 92 -7.75 9.59 -4.34
C TYR A 92 -6.62 10.24 -3.53
N TYR A 93 -6.89 11.37 -2.88
CA TYR A 93 -5.90 12.08 -2.08
C TYR A 93 -5.43 11.22 -0.90
N GLU A 94 -6.35 10.55 -0.21
CA GLU A 94 -6.10 9.69 0.96
C GLU A 94 -5.64 8.26 0.58
N SER A 95 -5.31 8.00 -0.69
CA SER A 95 -4.79 6.69 -1.12
C SER A 95 -3.62 6.82 -2.12
N LEU A 96 -3.92 6.93 -3.42
CA LEU A 96 -2.90 6.91 -4.47
C LEU A 96 -1.96 8.12 -4.37
N HIS A 97 -2.47 9.29 -4.00
CA HIS A 97 -1.67 10.52 -3.98
C HIS A 97 -0.58 10.49 -2.91
N GLU A 98 -0.86 9.94 -1.73
CA GLU A 98 0.08 9.90 -0.60
C GLU A 98 1.04 8.70 -0.63
N THR A 99 0.71 7.65 -1.39
CA THR A 99 1.51 6.43 -1.48
C THR A 99 3.02 6.70 -1.71
N PRO A 100 3.44 7.60 -2.61
CA PRO A 100 4.86 7.92 -2.79
C PRO A 100 5.53 8.54 -1.56
N LEU A 101 4.82 9.34 -0.76
CA LEU A 101 5.38 9.96 0.44
C LEU A 101 5.67 8.92 1.52
N ILE A 102 4.77 7.95 1.71
CA ILE A 102 4.98 6.83 2.64
C ILE A 102 6.07 5.88 2.12
N ALA A 103 6.12 5.61 0.82
CA ALA A 103 7.19 4.80 0.24
C ALA A 103 8.59 5.40 0.50
N ASN A 104 8.70 6.74 0.47
CA ASN A 104 9.96 7.43 0.73
C ASN A 104 10.46 7.27 2.19
N THR A 105 9.57 7.14 3.17
CA THR A 105 9.98 6.91 4.57
C THR A 105 10.57 5.51 4.74
N ILE A 106 9.93 4.50 4.12
CA ILE A 106 10.42 3.12 4.08
C ILE A 106 11.77 3.05 3.37
N ALA A 107 11.91 3.71 2.21
CA ALA A 107 13.17 3.74 1.48
C ALA A 107 14.31 4.36 2.30
N ARG A 108 14.01 5.37 3.13
CA ARG A 108 15.01 6.04 3.97
C ARG A 108 15.50 5.14 5.11
N LYS A 109 14.58 4.53 5.87
CA LYS A 109 14.90 3.83 7.13
C LYS A 109 13.82 2.80 7.52
N LYS A 110 13.36 2.01 6.54
CA LYS A 110 12.48 0.85 6.71
C LYS A 110 11.17 1.17 7.46
N LEU A 111 10.58 0.16 8.12
CA LEU A 111 9.30 0.31 8.81
C LEU A 111 9.43 1.21 10.04
N TYR A 112 10.62 1.24 10.67
CA TYR A 112 10.89 2.16 11.77
C TYR A 112 10.60 3.62 11.40
N GLU A 113 11.18 4.13 10.30
CA GLU A 113 11.00 5.54 9.92
C GLU A 113 9.57 5.82 9.47
N MET A 114 8.92 4.86 8.80
CA MET A 114 7.51 4.99 8.46
C MET A 114 6.68 5.20 9.74
N ASN A 115 6.80 4.29 10.71
CA ASN A 115 6.02 4.33 11.94
C ASN A 115 6.40 5.52 12.84
N ALA A 116 7.66 5.95 12.85
CA ALA A 116 8.10 7.11 13.60
C ALA A 116 7.72 8.46 12.96
N THR A 117 7.39 8.48 11.66
CA THR A 117 7.02 9.71 10.93
C THR A 117 5.51 9.99 10.98
N ILE A 118 4.70 8.93 10.97
CA ILE A 118 3.24 9.04 11.01
C ILE A 118 2.74 9.28 12.44
N SER A 119 1.46 9.66 12.59
CA SER A 119 0.85 9.83 13.92
C SER A 119 0.62 8.49 14.61
N ASP A 120 0.51 8.49 15.94
CA ASP A 120 0.19 7.27 16.71
C ASP A 120 -1.12 6.62 16.25
N THR A 121 -2.11 7.42 15.81
CA THR A 121 -3.36 6.92 15.20
C THR A 121 -3.09 6.11 13.93
N ALA A 122 -2.22 6.62 13.05
CA ALA A 122 -1.89 5.95 11.80
C ALA A 122 -1.03 4.71 12.05
N GLU A 123 -0.08 4.76 12.99
CA GLU A 123 0.72 3.60 13.38
C GLU A 123 -0.16 2.49 14.00
N TYR A 124 -1.07 2.85 14.90
CA TYR A 124 -2.01 1.90 15.51
C TYR A 124 -2.89 1.22 14.45
N GLY A 125 -3.44 2.01 13.51
CA GLY A 125 -4.21 1.49 12.38
C GLY A 125 -3.39 0.58 11.45
N CYS A 126 -2.12 0.93 11.23
CA CYS A 126 -1.18 0.10 10.45
C CYS A 126 -1.01 -1.28 11.10
N TYR A 127 -0.79 -1.35 12.41
CA TYR A 127 -0.64 -2.63 13.12
C TYR A 127 -1.91 -3.46 13.12
N LEU A 128 -3.08 -2.85 13.37
CA LEU A 128 -4.36 -3.56 13.29
C LEU A 128 -4.55 -4.22 11.91
N TYR A 129 -4.27 -3.48 10.84
CA TYR A 129 -4.38 -4.02 9.49
C TYR A 129 -3.33 -5.11 9.23
N ASN A 130 -2.06 -4.87 9.58
CA ASN A 130 -0.97 -5.81 9.36
C ASN A 130 -1.22 -7.16 10.06
N HIS A 131 -1.65 -7.15 11.33
CA HIS A 131 -1.93 -8.37 12.09
C HIS A 131 -3.07 -9.20 11.52
N ALA A 132 -4.01 -8.58 10.81
CA ALA A 132 -5.07 -9.29 10.09
C ALA A 132 -4.64 -9.71 8.68
N CYS A 133 -3.90 -8.86 7.96
CA CYS A 133 -3.53 -9.05 6.57
C CYS A 133 -2.43 -10.09 6.38
N LEU A 134 -1.40 -10.08 7.25
CA LEU A 134 -0.26 -10.99 7.13
C LEU A 134 -0.68 -12.47 7.22
N PRO A 135 -1.50 -12.90 8.20
CA PRO A 135 -2.05 -14.26 8.21
C PRO A 135 -2.98 -14.55 7.04
N LEU A 136 -3.81 -13.58 6.65
CA LEU A 136 -4.76 -13.73 5.53
C LEU A 136 -4.05 -14.07 4.20
N LEU A 137 -2.88 -13.49 3.96
CA LEU A 137 -2.08 -13.75 2.76
C LEU A 137 -1.16 -14.97 2.90
N GLY A 138 -1.11 -15.62 4.07
CA GLY A 138 -0.16 -16.71 4.34
C GLY A 138 -0.25 -17.86 3.33
N ASP A 139 -1.46 -18.33 2.99
CA ASP A 139 -1.63 -19.41 2.01
C ASP A 139 -1.38 -18.94 0.57
N PHE A 140 -1.74 -17.70 0.25
CA PHE A 140 -1.44 -17.10 -1.05
C PHE A 140 0.08 -17.06 -1.30
N MET A 141 0.86 -16.62 -0.30
CA MET A 141 2.31 -16.49 -0.40
C MET A 141 3.03 -17.83 -0.57
N LYS A 142 2.46 -18.96 -0.10
CA LYS A 142 3.07 -20.30 -0.32
C LYS A 142 3.14 -20.70 -1.79
N GLY A 143 2.20 -20.21 -2.61
CA GLY A 143 2.16 -20.48 -4.05
C GLY A 143 3.01 -19.55 -4.90
N ILE A 144 3.53 -18.47 -4.30
CA ILE A 144 4.33 -17.46 -4.99
C ILE A 144 5.72 -18.01 -5.27
N LYS A 145 6.21 -17.76 -6.48
CA LYS A 145 7.53 -18.17 -6.96
C LYS A 145 8.45 -16.95 -7.05
N THR A 146 9.75 -17.22 -7.12
CA THR A 146 10.76 -16.14 -7.16
C THR A 146 10.77 -15.35 -8.46
N ASP A 147 10.12 -15.86 -9.52
CA ASP A 147 10.00 -15.19 -10.81
C ASP A 147 9.18 -13.90 -10.74
N VAL A 148 8.19 -13.82 -9.85
CA VAL A 148 7.38 -12.62 -9.62
C VAL A 148 7.80 -11.81 -8.39
N ILE A 149 8.75 -12.33 -7.59
CA ILE A 149 9.34 -11.64 -6.45
C ILE A 149 10.79 -12.13 -6.21
N GLY A 150 11.77 -11.31 -6.59
CA GLY A 150 13.21 -11.51 -6.36
C GLY A 150 14.06 -11.78 -7.60
N ARG A 151 13.61 -12.60 -8.56
CA ARG A 151 14.40 -13.01 -9.74
C ARG A 151 13.98 -12.36 -11.05
N GLY A 152 12.70 -12.04 -11.18
CA GLY A 152 12.12 -11.63 -12.47
C GLY A 152 11.80 -12.79 -13.40
N LEU A 153 11.10 -12.47 -14.50
CA LEU A 153 10.66 -13.44 -15.49
C LEU A 153 11.81 -13.79 -16.44
N ASP A 154 12.06 -15.09 -16.65
CA ASP A 154 13.01 -15.58 -17.64
C ASP A 154 12.31 -15.72 -19.01
N LEU A 155 12.24 -14.62 -19.74
CA LEU A 155 11.53 -14.53 -21.03
C LEU A 155 12.53 -14.51 -22.19
N ALA A 156 12.28 -15.37 -23.20
CA ALA A 156 13.05 -15.36 -24.44
C ALA A 156 12.72 -14.16 -25.33
N ASP A 157 11.48 -13.67 -25.25
CA ASP A 157 11.00 -12.45 -25.89
C ASP A 157 9.86 -11.81 -25.08
N ASN A 158 9.44 -10.61 -25.49
CA ASN A 158 8.33 -9.87 -24.86
C ASN A 158 7.01 -10.05 -25.62
N ALA A 159 6.87 -11.11 -26.41
CA ALA A 159 5.67 -11.32 -27.20
C ALA A 159 4.49 -11.72 -26.31
N VAL A 160 3.39 -11.00 -26.45
CA VAL A 160 2.12 -11.27 -25.76
C VAL A 160 0.98 -11.16 -26.77
N ASP A 161 -0.17 -11.75 -26.44
CA ASP A 161 -1.36 -11.57 -27.26
C ASP A 161 -1.78 -10.09 -27.28
N ASN A 162 -1.77 -9.49 -28.48
CA ASN A 162 -2.02 -8.06 -28.65
C ASN A 162 -3.43 -7.66 -28.19
N ALA A 163 -4.44 -8.52 -28.40
CA ALA A 163 -5.81 -8.24 -28.01
C ALA A 163 -5.94 -8.21 -26.48
N ARG A 164 -5.34 -9.19 -25.79
CA ARG A 164 -5.28 -9.24 -24.34
C ARG A 164 -4.48 -8.09 -23.75
N LEU A 165 -3.37 -7.70 -24.36
CA LEU A 165 -2.60 -6.54 -23.93
C LEU A 165 -3.43 -5.24 -24.00
N ILE A 166 -4.16 -5.04 -25.10
CA ILE A 166 -5.07 -3.89 -25.26
C ILE A 166 -6.19 -3.93 -24.20
N GLU A 167 -6.77 -5.11 -23.95
CA GLU A 167 -7.80 -5.30 -22.94
C GLU A 167 -7.31 -4.93 -21.54
N VAL A 168 -6.19 -5.50 -21.09
CA VAL A 168 -5.62 -5.23 -19.76
C VAL A 168 -5.25 -3.75 -19.61
N ASN A 169 -4.61 -3.15 -20.61
CA ASN A 169 -4.26 -1.72 -20.59
C ASN A 169 -5.51 -0.84 -20.48
N ARG A 170 -6.60 -1.24 -21.13
CA ARG A 170 -7.87 -0.53 -21.08
C ARG A 170 -8.51 -0.67 -19.70
N GLU A 171 -8.50 -1.85 -19.10
CA GLU A 171 -9.04 -2.09 -17.76
C GLU A 171 -8.30 -1.25 -16.71
N ILE A 172 -6.97 -1.26 -16.74
CA ILE A 172 -6.13 -0.48 -15.82
C ILE A 172 -6.50 1.01 -15.89
N ARG A 173 -6.49 1.60 -17.10
CA ARG A 173 -6.73 3.04 -17.27
C ARG A 173 -8.17 3.46 -17.01
N ARG A 174 -9.12 2.52 -17.03
CA ARG A 174 -10.54 2.79 -16.78
C ARG A 174 -10.92 2.69 -15.31
N HIS A 175 -10.03 2.24 -14.44
CA HIS A 175 -10.31 2.21 -13.02
C HIS A 175 -10.65 3.63 -12.52
N PRO A 176 -11.70 3.83 -11.71
CA PRO A 176 -12.12 5.16 -11.28
C PRO A 176 -11.01 6.00 -10.62
N VAL A 177 -10.11 5.36 -9.85
CA VAL A 177 -8.94 6.03 -9.25
C VAL A 177 -7.98 6.64 -10.28
N GLU A 178 -7.83 5.99 -11.44
CA GLU A 178 -6.98 6.50 -12.54
C GLU A 178 -7.67 7.64 -13.26
N ALA A 179 -8.99 7.55 -13.48
CA ALA A 179 -9.77 8.60 -14.12
C ALA A 179 -9.73 9.90 -13.31
N ILE A 180 -10.08 9.85 -12.01
CA ILE A 180 -10.05 11.03 -11.14
C ILE A 180 -8.60 11.49 -10.88
N GLY A 181 -7.66 10.56 -10.77
CA GLY A 181 -6.25 10.88 -10.57
C GLY A 181 -5.65 11.64 -11.75
N ALA A 182 -6.01 11.28 -12.99
CA ALA A 182 -5.58 12.00 -14.18
C ALA A 182 -6.10 13.44 -14.18
N GLU A 183 -7.37 13.64 -13.84
CA GLU A 183 -7.98 14.96 -13.73
C GLU A 183 -7.28 15.82 -12.67
N LEU A 184 -7.15 15.31 -11.44
CA LEU A 184 -6.56 16.05 -10.32
C LEU A 184 -5.07 16.37 -10.54
N ARG A 185 -4.30 15.44 -11.14
CA ARG A 185 -2.89 15.72 -11.51
C ARG A 185 -2.78 16.75 -12.62
N GLY A 186 -3.75 16.80 -13.55
CA GLY A 186 -3.86 17.86 -14.53
C GLY A 186 -3.96 19.23 -13.87
N TYR A 187 -4.90 19.39 -12.95
CA TYR A 187 -5.07 20.65 -12.21
C TYR A 187 -3.82 21.05 -11.40
N MET A 188 -3.18 20.10 -10.72
CA MET A 188 -1.95 20.39 -9.95
C MET A 188 -0.77 20.80 -10.85
N ALA A 189 -0.67 20.24 -12.06
CA ALA A 189 0.34 20.63 -13.03
C ALA A 189 0.09 22.06 -13.56
N ASP A 190 -1.17 22.42 -13.79
CA ASP A 190 -1.55 23.76 -14.25
C ASP A 190 -1.35 24.82 -13.16
N MET A 191 -1.62 24.50 -11.89
CA MET A 191 -1.37 25.40 -10.76
C MET A 191 0.11 25.75 -10.54
N LYS A 192 1.04 24.86 -10.94
CA LYS A 192 2.49 25.13 -10.84
C LYS A 192 2.99 26.11 -11.92
N ARG A 193 2.12 26.63 -12.80
CA ARG A 193 2.43 27.69 -13.77
C ARG A 193 1.78 29.02 -13.37
N ILE A 194 2.35 29.69 -12.38
CA ILE A 194 2.30 31.15 -12.30
C ILE A 194 3.75 31.60 -12.11
N VAL A 195 4.33 32.14 -13.18
CA VAL A 195 5.72 32.65 -13.25
C VAL A 195 5.86 33.88 -12.36
#